data_AF-A0A0V0TCM6-F1
#
_entry.id   AF-A0A0V0TCM6-F1
#
_cell.length_a   1.000
_cell.length_b   1.000
_cell.length_c   1.000
_cell.angle_alpha   90.00
_cell.angle_beta   90.00
_cell.angle_gamma   90.00
#
_symmetry.space_group_name_H-M   'P 1'
#
loop_
_entity.id
_entity.type
_entity.pdbx_description
1 polymer ?
#
loop_
_entity_poly.entity_id
_entity_poly.type
_entity_poly.pdbx_seq_one_letter_code
_entity_poly.pdbx_strand_id
1 'polypeptide(L)'
;MAENLHLVLNERVHDGRVYNLKHTNMQDKQWVCCQVKKGCRGSIYTNSDVDAVLDCNPHADDCIPDNDILYKMEKKTVLKRRAAEEMKT
;
A
#
# COMPACT_ATOMS: atom_id res chain seq x y z
N MET A 1 -2.13 16.08 -19.04
CA MET A 1 -1.64 14.75 -19.45
C MET A 1 -1.14 14.07 -18.19
N ALA A 2 -1.92 13.13 -17.64
CA ALA A 2 -1.63 12.48 -16.36
C ALA A 2 -0.73 11.25 -16.59
N GLU A 3 0.47 11.52 -17.11
CA GLU A 3 1.48 10.50 -17.37
C GLU A 3 2.35 10.38 -16.12
N ASN A 4 1.90 9.60 -15.13
CA ASN A 4 2.73 8.99 -14.07
C ASN A 4 1.91 8.16 -13.08
N LEU A 5 0.79 7.56 -13.51
CA LEU A 5 0.13 6.51 -12.74
C LEU A 5 0.57 5.13 -13.24
N HIS A 6 1.88 4.86 -13.15
CA HIS A 6 2.35 3.48 -13.15
C HIS A 6 2.10 2.88 -11.75
N LEU A 7 0.83 2.86 -11.34
CA LEU A 7 0.37 1.83 -10.44
C LEU A 7 0.44 0.56 -11.28
N VAL A 8 1.48 -0.25 -11.07
CA VAL A 8 1.34 -1.66 -11.38
C VAL A 8 0.11 -2.09 -10.58
N LEU A 9 -1.03 -2.34 -11.26
CA LEU A 9 -2.31 -2.69 -10.64
C LEU A 9 -2.23 -3.91 -9.68
N ASN A 10 -1.06 -4.55 -9.63
CA ASN A 10 -0.74 -5.71 -8.83
C ASN A 10 0.13 -5.41 -7.61
N GLU A 11 0.59 -4.18 -7.36
CA GLU A 11 1.46 -3.84 -6.23
C GLU A 11 0.88 -2.68 -5.40
N ARG A 12 0.87 -2.85 -4.07
CA ARG A 12 0.38 -1.87 -3.11
C ARG A 12 1.36 -1.72 -1.96
N VAL A 13 1.51 -0.49 -1.46
CA VAL A 13 2.33 -0.21 -0.28
C VAL A 13 1.46 0.25 0.87
N HIS A 14 1.61 -0.38 2.04
CA HIS A 14 0.91 -0.06 3.28
C HIS A 14 1.84 -0.31 4.48
N ASP A 15 1.93 0.63 5.42
CA ASP A 15 2.77 0.53 6.63
C ASP A 15 4.22 0.09 6.39
N GLY A 16 4.87 0.71 5.39
CA GLY A 16 6.24 0.40 4.98
C GLY A 16 6.44 -0.97 4.33
N ARG A 17 5.35 -1.68 3.98
CA ARG A 17 5.40 -3.02 3.39
C ARG A 17 4.78 -3.03 2.01
N VAL A 18 5.31 -3.90 1.15
CA VAL A 18 4.78 -4.13 -0.20
C VAL A 18 3.88 -5.36 -0.18
N TYR A 19 2.72 -5.24 -0.82
CA TYR A 19 1.73 -6.28 -0.98
C TYR A 19 1.42 -6.46 -2.47
N ASN A 20 1.36 -7.71 -2.89
CA ASN A 20 0.94 -8.06 -4.24
C ASN A 20 -0.52 -8.49 -4.26
N LEU A 21 -1.25 -8.05 -5.28
CA LEU A 21 -2.61 -8.50 -5.55
C LEU A 21 -2.60 -10.01 -5.80
N LYS A 22 -3.44 -10.73 -5.06
CA LYS A 22 -3.61 -12.18 -5.23
C LYS A 22 -4.99 -12.54 -5.76
N HIS A 23 -6.03 -11.92 -5.20
CA HIS A 23 -7.39 -12.18 -5.61
C HIS A 23 -8.14 -10.86 -5.77
N THR A 24 -8.93 -10.79 -6.83
CA THR A 24 -9.91 -9.74 -7.06
C THR A 24 -11.26 -10.43 -7.11
N ASN A 25 -12.09 -10.18 -6.13
CA ASN A 25 -13.49 -10.56 -6.12
C ASN A 25 -14.34 -9.35 -6.56
N MET A 26 -15.64 -9.55 -6.77
CA MET A 26 -16.52 -8.48 -7.26
C MET A 26 -16.52 -7.23 -6.37
N GLN A 27 -16.36 -7.39 -5.05
CA GLN A 27 -16.42 -6.28 -4.09
C GLN A 27 -15.10 -6.02 -3.37
N ASP A 28 -14.15 -6.97 -3.39
CA ASP A 28 -12.94 -6.92 -2.57
C ASP A 28 -11.70 -7.38 -3.32
N LYS A 29 -10.56 -6.82 -2.95
CA LYS A 29 -9.22 -7.21 -3.40
C LYS A 29 -8.43 -7.71 -2.21
N GLN A 30 -7.85 -8.91 -2.35
CA GLN A 30 -6.92 -9.47 -1.39
C GLN A 30 -5.49 -9.23 -1.85
N TRP A 31 -4.70 -8.62 -0.97
CA TRP A 31 -3.28 -8.39 -1.18
C TRP A 31 -2.46 -9.16 -0.15
N VAL A 32 -1.37 -9.76 -0.60
CA VAL A 32 -0.49 -10.58 0.24
C VAL A 32 0.90 -9.97 0.25
N CYS A 33 1.46 -9.85 1.45
CA CYS A 33 2.78 -9.32 1.72
C CYS A 33 3.85 -9.98 0.84
N CYS A 34 4.66 -9.19 0.13
CA CYS A 34 5.70 -9.70 -0.77
C CYS A 34 6.85 -10.39 -0.03
N GLN A 35 7.01 -10.10 1.26
CA GLN A 35 8.06 -10.68 2.11
C GLN A 35 7.74 -12.11 2.60
N VAL A 36 6.93 -12.90 1.88
CA VAL A 36 6.61 -14.30 2.23
C VAL A 36 7.86 -15.13 2.48
N LYS A 37 8.95 -14.88 1.74
CA LYS A 37 10.25 -15.57 1.93
C LYS A 37 10.88 -15.35 3.31
N LYS A 38 10.51 -14.28 4.02
CA LYS A 38 10.94 -13.99 5.40
C LYS A 38 9.94 -14.49 6.46
N GLY A 39 8.95 -15.29 6.07
CA GLY A 39 7.90 -15.78 6.97
C GLY A 39 6.68 -14.87 7.09
N CYS A 40 6.66 -13.72 6.39
CA CYS A 40 5.50 -12.81 6.41
C CYS A 40 4.25 -13.48 5.82
N ARG A 41 3.20 -13.60 6.63
CA ARG A 41 1.86 -14.05 6.20
C ARG A 41 0.82 -12.93 6.20
N GLY A 42 1.28 -11.67 6.27
CA GLY A 42 0.41 -10.51 6.30
C GLY A 42 -0.45 -10.41 5.03
N SER A 43 -1.73 -10.14 5.21
CA SER A 43 -2.65 -9.83 4.13
C SER A 43 -3.49 -8.61 4.47
N ILE A 44 -3.81 -7.83 3.44
CA ILE A 44 -4.74 -6.71 3.53
C ILE A 44 -5.88 -6.93 2.54
N TYR A 45 -7.07 -6.52 2.94
CA TYR A 45 -8.27 -6.55 2.12
C TYR A 45 -8.71 -5.11 1.86
N THR A 46 -9.02 -4.79 0.61
CA THR A 46 -9.49 -3.45 0.22
C THR A 46 -10.74 -3.59 -0.63
N ASN A 47 -11.63 -2.62 -0.56
CA ASN A 47 -12.79 -2.60 -1.46
C ASN A 47 -12.33 -2.48 -2.92
N SER A 48 -13.07 -3.05 -3.87
CA SER A 48 -12.75 -2.96 -5.30
C SER A 48 -12.83 -1.52 -5.82
N ASP A 49 -13.76 -0.72 -5.29
CA ASP A 49 -14.07 0.65 -5.72
C ASP A 49 -13.42 1.72 -4.85
N VAL A 50 -13.12 1.41 -3.59
CA VAL A 50 -12.51 2.35 -2.63
C VAL A 50 -11.13 1.86 -2.22
N ASP A 51 -10.14 2.74 -2.33
CA ASP A 51 -8.75 2.45 -1.96
C ASP A 51 -8.50 2.38 -0.44
N ALA A 52 -9.56 2.15 0.36
CA ALA A 52 -9.49 2.02 1.80
C ALA A 52 -9.21 0.57 2.20
N VAL A 53 -8.38 0.41 3.23
CA VAL A 53 -8.13 -0.90 3.83
C VAL A 53 -9.32 -1.26 4.71
N LEU A 54 -9.97 -2.37 4.40
CA LEU A 54 -11.13 -2.90 5.10
C LEU A 54 -10.73 -3.76 6.28
N ASP A 55 -9.70 -4.59 6.09
CA ASP A 55 -9.19 -5.49 7.12
C ASP A 55 -7.69 -5.76 6.91
N CYS A 56 -6.99 -5.90 8.02
CA CYS A 56 -5.58 -6.25 8.09
C CYS A 56 -5.48 -7.48 8.99
N ASN A 57 -4.94 -8.58 8.45
CA ASN A 57 -4.56 -9.71 9.28
C ASN A 57 -3.04 -9.68 9.52
N PRO A 58 -2.56 -9.04 10.61
CA PRO A 58 -1.17 -9.07 10.98
C PRO A 58 -0.88 -10.39 11.71
N HIS A 59 -0.87 -11.53 11.00
CA HIS A 59 -0.05 -12.66 11.43
C HIS A 59 1.44 -12.35 11.23
N ALA A 60 1.85 -11.15 11.61
CA ALA A 60 2.93 -10.38 11.03
C ALA A 60 3.70 -9.57 12.08
N ASP A 61 3.68 -9.98 13.36
CA ASP A 61 4.61 -9.45 14.36
C ASP A 61 6.06 -9.57 13.88
N ASP A 62 6.37 -10.60 13.10
CA ASP A 62 7.70 -10.83 12.49
C ASP A 62 7.91 -10.14 11.13
N CYS A 63 6.90 -9.47 10.56
CA CYS A 63 7.05 -8.78 9.28
C CYS A 63 7.56 -7.35 9.49
N ILE A 64 8.87 -7.21 9.47
CA ILE A 64 9.53 -5.92 9.62
C ILE A 64 9.29 -5.06 8.36
N PRO A 65 8.74 -3.84 8.51
CA PRO A 65 8.64 -2.88 7.42
C PRO A 65 9.99 -2.64 6.74
N ASP A 66 9.96 -2.37 5.44
CA ASP A 66 11.17 -1.96 4.74
C ASP A 66 11.40 -0.46 5.00
N ASN A 67 12.50 -0.14 5.68
CA ASN A 67 12.83 1.23 6.07
C ASN A 67 12.98 2.18 4.88
N ASP A 68 13.49 1.70 3.74
CA ASP A 68 13.63 2.53 2.54
C ASP A 68 12.25 2.87 1.95
N ILE A 69 11.34 1.91 1.97
CA ILE A 69 9.96 2.09 1.50
C ILE A 69 9.20 3.03 2.43
N LEU A 70 9.36 2.87 3.74
CA LEU A 70 8.76 3.76 4.74
C LEU A 70 9.21 5.21 4.53
N TYR A 71 10.53 5.43 4.42
CA TYR A 71 11.10 6.75 4.15
C TYR A 71 10.55 7.39 2.87
N LYS A 72 10.45 6.62 1.78
CA LYS A 72 9.88 7.09 0.52
C LYS A 72 8.41 7.50 0.65
N MET A 73 7.62 6.75 1.41
CA MET A 73 6.21 7.09 1.66
C MET A 73 6.04 8.34 2.50
N GLU A 74 6.79 8.48 3.59
CA GLU A 74 6.77 9.67 4.42
C GLU A 74 7.12 10.91 3.60
N LYS A 75 8.18 10.85 2.80
CA LYS A 75 8.57 11.94 1.89
C LYS A 75 7.46 12.29 0.90
N LYS A 76 6.81 11.28 0.30
CA LYS A 76 5.67 11.50 -0.63
C LYS A 76 4.49 12.16 0.07
N THR A 77 4.20 11.78 1.31
CA THR A 77 3.12 12.35 2.12
C THR A 77 3.41 13.81 2.46
N VAL A 78 4.64 14.15 2.85
CA VAL A 78 5.07 15.54 3.09
C VAL A 78 4.90 16.39 1.82
N LEU A 79 5.34 15.89 0.67
CA LEU A 79 5.19 16.60 -0.61
C LEU A 79 3.72 16.85 -0.98
N LYS A 80 2.84 15.86 -0.76
CA LYS A 80 1.38 16.02 -0.99
C LYS A 80 0.77 17.08 -0.07
N ARG A 81 1.17 17.13 1.20
CA ARG A 81 0.70 18.15 2.16
C ARG A 81 1.09 19.55 1.68
N ARG A 82 2.36 19.73 1.32
CA ARG A 82 2.85 21.01 0.79
C ARG A 82 2.08 21.43 -0.47
N ALA A 83 1.90 20.52 -1.43
CA ALA A 83 1.13 20.82 -2.64
C ALA A 83 -0.33 21.23 -2.33
N ALA A 84 -0.97 20.57 -1.37
CA ALA A 84 -2.32 20.92 -0.94
C ALA A 84 -2.39 22.27 -0.18
N GLU A 85 -1.31 22.71 0.47
CA GLU A 85 -1.19 24.03 1.09
C GLU A 85 -1.00 25.13 0.04
N GLU A 86 -0.16 24.89 -0.97
CA GLU A 86 0.06 25.83 -2.08
C GLU A 86 -1.23 26.03 -2.90
N MET A 87 -2.06 24.99 -3.07
CA MET A 87 -3.36 25.07 -3.77
C MET A 87 -4.46 25.81 -2.98
N LYS A 88 -4.24 26.10 -1.69
CA LYS A 88 -5.17 26.89 -0.86
C LYS A 88 -4.89 28.39 -0.93
N THR A 89 -3.80 28.80 -1.57
CA THR A 89 -3.41 30.19 -1.81
C THR A 89 -3.86 30.63 -3.18
#